data_AF-A0A3D2SZ90-F1
#
_entry.id   AF-A0A3D2SZ90-F1
#
_cell.length_a   1.000
_cell.length_b   1.000
_cell.length_c   1.000
_cell.angle_alpha   90.00
_cell.angle_beta   90.00
_cell.angle_gamma   90.00
#
_symmetry.space_group_name_H-M   'P 1'
#
loop_
_entity.id
_entity.type
_entity.pdbx_description
1 polymer ?
#
loop_
_entity_poly.entity_id
_entity_poly.type
_entity_poly.pdbx_seq_one_letter_code
_entity_poly.pdbx_strand_id
1 'polypeptide(L)'
;MIRLQRIKQDIDFRLLPALVVCGLCFYFSYHLLQGERSVWSYVSNKTAIEEKQAELTKIQKERSDLEEKVVKLRVATLDADYLEERARYLLGYIGDDEIVLMPKK
;
A
#
# COMPACT_ATOMS: atom_id res chain seq x y z
N MET A 1 -24.15 35.12 -58.55
CA MET A 1 -23.43 34.04 -57.83
C MET A 1 -21.94 34.41 -57.59
N ILE A 2 -21.63 35.64 -57.13
CA ILE A 2 -20.23 36.16 -57.02
C ILE A 2 -20.05 37.01 -55.74
N ARG A 3 -20.48 36.52 -54.57
CA ARG A 3 -20.25 37.23 -53.29
C ARG A 3 -19.74 36.35 -52.14
N LEU A 4 -19.46 35.07 -52.38
CA LEU A 4 -19.03 34.14 -51.34
C LEU A 4 -17.52 33.84 -51.34
N GLN A 5 -16.75 34.36 -52.29
CA GLN A 5 -15.31 34.07 -52.39
C GLN A 5 -14.40 35.00 -51.58
N ARG A 6 -14.91 36.09 -50.98
CA ARG A 6 -14.07 37.08 -50.27
C ARG A 6 -13.75 36.73 -48.81
N ILE A 7 -14.35 35.67 -48.25
CA ILE A 7 -14.10 35.26 -46.86
C ILE A 7 -12.79 34.45 -46.72
N LYS A 8 -12.18 34.00 -47.83
CA LYS A 8 -11.03 33.09 -47.79
C LYS A 8 -9.63 33.74 -47.92
N GLN A 9 -9.49 35.06 -48.06
CA GLN A 9 -8.19 35.64 -48.49
C GLN A 9 -7.55 36.72 -47.62
N ASP A 10 -8.14 37.12 -46.48
CA ASP A 10 -7.52 38.09 -45.56
C ASP A 10 -7.36 37.52 -44.14
N ILE A 11 -7.00 36.23 -44.02
CA ILE A 11 -6.26 35.83 -42.82
C ILE A 11 -4.89 36.45 -43.00
N ASP A 12 -4.72 37.67 -42.51
CA ASP A 12 -3.45 38.37 -42.51
C ASP A 12 -2.37 37.40 -42.02
N PHE A 13 -1.44 37.02 -42.90
CA PHE A 13 -0.36 36.07 -42.58
C PHE A 13 0.45 36.52 -41.35
N ARG A 14 0.38 37.82 -41.02
CA ARG A 14 0.92 38.44 -39.80
C ARG A 14 0.26 37.94 -38.49
N LEU A 15 -1.01 37.53 -38.51
CA LEU A 15 -1.75 37.02 -37.34
C LEU A 15 -1.57 35.50 -37.15
N LEU A 16 -1.12 34.80 -38.19
CA LEU A 16 -0.85 33.35 -38.18
C LEU A 16 0.09 32.93 -37.03
N PRO A 17 1.26 33.58 -36.79
CA PRO A 17 2.12 33.22 -35.66
C PRO A 17 1.46 33.47 -34.31
N ALA A 18 0.66 34.54 -34.15
CA ALA A 18 -0.06 34.81 -32.91
C ALA A 18 -1.10 33.72 -32.60
N LEU A 19 -1.79 33.25 -33.64
CA LEU A 19 -2.80 32.18 -33.52
C LEU A 19 -2.15 30.83 -33.18
N VAL A 20 -0.98 30.53 -33.77
CA VAL A 20 -0.17 29.35 -33.44
C VAL A 20 0.30 29.39 -31.99
N VAL A 21 0.85 30.53 -31.55
CA VAL A 21 1.29 30.71 -30.15
C VAL A 21 0.12 30.56 -29.19
N CYS A 22 -1.04 31.14 -29.50
CA CYS A 22 -2.23 31.02 -28.67
C CYS A 22 -2.72 29.57 -28.58
N GLY A 23 -2.71 28.83 -29.69
CA GLY A 23 -3.03 27.41 -29.72
C GLY A 23 -2.05 26.55 -28.93
N LEU A 24 -0.75 26.85 -29.01
CA LEU A 24 0.27 26.18 -28.20
C LEU A 24 0.08 26.48 -26.70
N CYS A 25 -0.18 27.73 -26.32
CA CYS A 25 -0.49 28.10 -24.95
C CYS A 25 -1.70 27.34 -24.42
N PHE A 26 -2.75 27.19 -25.23
CA PHE A 26 -3.94 26.42 -24.85
C PHE A 26 -3.63 24.93 -24.70
N TYR A 27 -2.89 24.35 -25.64
CA TYR A 27 -2.45 22.96 -25.60
C TYR A 27 -1.62 22.65 -24.36
N PHE A 28 -0.60 23.48 -24.09
CA PHE A 28 0.23 23.33 -22.89
C PHE A 28 -0.57 23.57 -21.60
N SER A 29 -1.48 24.55 -21.57
CA SER A 29 -2.34 24.80 -20.39
C SER A 29 -3.26 23.61 -20.11
N TYR A 30 -3.87 23.03 -21.16
CA TYR A 30 -4.69 21.83 -21.05
C TYR A 30 -3.87 20.65 -20.52
N HIS A 31 -2.69 20.39 -21.09
CA HIS A 31 -1.83 19.30 -20.66
C HIS A 31 -1.21 19.51 -19.27
N LEU A 32 -1.01 20.76 -18.85
CA LEU A 32 -0.56 21.10 -17.49
C LEU A 32 -1.60 20.69 -16.43
N LEU A 33 -2.89 20.80 -16.79
CA LEU A 33 -4.00 20.37 -15.94
C LEU A 33 -4.25 18.86 -16.03
N GLN A 34 -4.07 18.26 -17.20
CA GLN A 34 -4.35 16.83 -17.49
C GLN A 34 -3.17 15.88 -17.18
N GLY A 35 -2.08 16.35 -16.57
CA GLY A 35 -0.89 15.53 -16.31
C GLY A 35 -0.90 14.83 -14.94
N GLU A 36 -0.27 13.65 -14.87
CA GLU A 36 0.08 12.96 -13.60
C GLU A 36 0.94 13.81 -12.64
N ARG A 37 1.53 14.91 -13.13
CA ARG A 37 2.32 15.86 -12.33
C ARG A 37 1.60 17.18 -12.11
N SER A 38 0.30 17.26 -12.38
CA SER A 38 -0.51 18.42 -12.05
C SER A 38 -0.51 18.63 -10.52
N VAL A 39 -0.70 19.88 -10.10
CA VAL A 39 -0.73 20.26 -8.68
C VAL A 39 -1.74 19.42 -7.89
N TRP A 40 -2.87 19.06 -8.52
CA TRP A 40 -3.89 18.20 -7.93
C TRP A 40 -3.39 16.77 -7.67
N SER A 41 -2.66 16.18 -8.62
CA SER A 41 -2.10 14.84 -8.44
C SER A 41 -0.99 14.82 -7.39
N TYR A 42 -0.21 15.90 -7.27
CA TYR A 42 0.78 16.02 -6.21
C TYR A 42 0.13 16.04 -4.82
N VAL A 43 -0.95 16.81 -4.65
CA VAL A 43 -1.70 16.85 -3.37
C VAL A 43 -2.32 15.50 -3.07
N SER A 44 -3.00 14.86 -4.02
CA SER A 44 -3.64 13.55 -3.81
C SER A 44 -2.63 12.43 -3.55
N ASN A 45 -1.50 12.43 -4.26
CA ASN A 45 -0.45 11.43 -4.04
C ASN A 45 0.23 11.62 -2.69
N LYS A 46 0.42 12.86 -2.24
CA LYS A 46 0.98 13.12 -0.92
C LYS A 46 0.08 12.56 0.18
N THR A 47 -1.23 12.80 0.11
CA THR A 47 -2.18 12.19 1.06
C THR A 47 -2.19 10.67 0.98
N ALA A 48 -2.14 10.09 -0.21
CA ALA A 48 -2.08 8.64 -0.37
C ALA A 48 -0.81 8.03 0.22
N ILE A 49 0.34 8.70 0.08
CA ILE A 49 1.61 8.28 0.70
C ILE A 49 1.50 8.35 2.22
N GLU A 50 0.95 9.42 2.79
CA GLU A 50 0.77 9.56 4.23
C GLU A 50 -0.17 8.48 4.80
N GLU A 51 -1.29 8.20 4.14
CA GLU A 51 -2.22 7.13 4.52
C GLU A 51 -1.56 5.75 4.47
N LYS A 52 -0.85 5.45 3.37
CA LYS A 52 -0.15 4.17 3.22
C LYS A 52 0.97 4.00 4.22
N GLN A 53 1.67 5.07 4.58
CA GLN A 53 2.70 5.02 5.61
C GLN A 53 2.11 4.76 7.00
N ALA A 54 0.94 5.35 7.31
CA ALA A 54 0.22 5.08 8.54
C ALA A 54 -0.28 3.62 8.61
N GLU A 55 -0.81 3.10 7.51
CA GLU A 55 -1.22 1.70 7.37
C GLU A 55 -0.04 0.74 7.57
N LEU A 56 1.10 1.01 6.92
CA LEU A 56 2.33 0.24 7.10
C LEU A 56 2.80 0.23 8.55
N THR A 57 2.81 1.40 9.21
CA THR A 57 3.25 1.52 10.60
C THR A 57 2.34 0.70 11.53
N LYS A 58 1.02 0.72 11.29
CA LYS A 58 0.06 -0.09 12.05
C LYS A 58 0.33 -1.58 11.88
N ILE A 59 0.46 -2.05 10.63
CA ILE A 59 0.69 -3.47 10.33
C ILE A 59 2.05 -3.93 10.88
N GLN A 60 3.09 -3.10 10.79
CA GLN A 60 4.40 -3.41 11.37
C GLN A 60 4.31 -3.57 12.89
N LYS A 61 3.55 -2.72 13.58
CA LYS A 61 3.31 -2.86 15.01
C LYS A 61 2.58 -4.16 15.34
N GLU A 62 1.50 -4.46 14.60
CA GLU A 62 0.77 -5.73 14.78
C GLU A 62 1.66 -6.95 14.54
N ARG A 63 2.51 -6.92 13.51
CA ARG A 63 3.50 -7.98 13.28
C ARG A 63 4.50 -8.08 14.41
N SER A 64 5.03 -6.97 14.93
CA SER A 64 5.96 -6.99 16.05
C SER A 64 5.32 -7.58 17.31
N ASP A 65 4.08 -7.19 17.62
CA ASP A 65 3.34 -7.71 18.78
C ASP A 65 3.07 -9.21 18.64
N LEU A 66 2.77 -9.68 17.42
CA LEU A 66 2.61 -11.10 17.12
C LEU A 66 3.94 -11.86 17.15
N GLU A 67 5.02 -11.26 16.66
CA GLU A 67 6.36 -11.83 16.70
C GLU A 67 6.84 -11.99 18.14
N GLU A 68 6.59 -11.02 19.02
CA GLU A 68 6.87 -11.15 20.46
C GLU A 68 6.08 -12.30 21.10
N LYS A 69 4.80 -12.45 20.76
CA LYS A 69 3.97 -13.57 21.23
C LYS A 69 4.47 -14.90 20.68
N VAL A 70 4.84 -14.96 19.39
CA VAL A 70 5.39 -16.16 18.76
C VAL A 70 6.74 -16.52 19.36
N VAL A 71 7.60 -15.55 19.66
CA VAL A 71 8.88 -15.77 20.38
C VAL A 71 8.61 -16.35 21.77
N LYS A 72 7.63 -15.83 22.51
CA LYS A 72 7.21 -16.39 23.81
C LYS A 72 6.65 -17.82 23.69
N LEU A 73 6.09 -18.17 22.54
CA LEU A 73 5.61 -19.52 22.23
C LEU A 73 6.66 -20.37 21.50
N ARG A 74 7.83 -19.80 21.16
CA ARG A 74 8.84 -20.47 20.36
C ARG A 74 9.68 -21.34 21.29
N VAL A 75 9.64 -22.60 20.92
CA VAL A 75 10.42 -23.74 21.38
C VAL A 75 11.96 -23.54 21.42
N ALA A 76 12.49 -22.38 21.04
CA ALA A 76 13.93 -22.11 21.14
C ALA A 76 14.43 -22.03 22.60
N THR A 77 13.51 -21.88 23.55
CA THR A 77 13.67 -22.20 24.99
C THR A 77 12.65 -23.28 25.40
N LEU A 78 12.41 -24.28 24.55
CA LEU A 78 11.56 -25.41 24.92
C LEU A 78 12.29 -26.23 25.95
N ASP A 79 11.84 -26.07 27.17
CA ASP A 79 12.20 -26.96 28.24
C ASP A 79 11.68 -28.37 27.89
N ALA A 80 12.60 -29.34 27.90
CA ALA A 80 12.25 -30.74 27.65
C ALA A 80 11.21 -31.22 28.69
N ASP A 81 11.31 -30.72 29.92
CA ASP A 81 10.39 -31.06 31.01
C ASP A 81 8.97 -30.55 30.71
N TYR A 82 8.83 -29.35 30.14
CA TYR A 82 7.53 -28.79 29.78
C TYR A 82 6.86 -29.55 28.62
N LEU A 83 7.68 -30.05 27.67
CA LEU A 83 7.21 -30.92 26.60
C LEU A 83 6.66 -32.24 27.14
N GLU A 84 7.40 -32.84 28.07
CA GLU A 84 7.03 -34.10 28.71
C GLU A 84 5.74 -33.93 29.52
N GLU A 85 5.61 -32.84 30.27
CA GLU A 85 4.41 -32.51 31.02
C GLU A 85 3.20 -32.29 30.09
N ARG A 86 3.39 -31.60 28.96
CA ARG A 86 2.32 -31.37 27.98
C ARG A 86 1.91 -32.65 27.24
N ALA A 87 2.86 -33.52 26.91
CA ALA A 87 2.61 -34.82 26.32
C ALA A 87 1.86 -35.74 27.30
N ARG A 88 2.26 -35.74 28.58
CA ARG A 88 1.58 -36.50 29.64
C ARG A 88 0.17 -35.97 29.90
N TYR A 89 -0.03 -34.65 29.92
CA TYR A 89 -1.34 -34.04 30.15
C TYR A 89 -2.31 -34.15 28.95
N LEU A 90 -1.85 -33.91 27.72
CA LEU A 90 -2.72 -33.89 26.54
C LEU A 90 -2.89 -35.25 25.88
N LEU A 91 -1.81 -36.05 25.83
CA LEU A 91 -1.79 -37.32 25.11
C LEU A 91 -1.85 -38.52 26.06
N GLY A 92 -1.77 -38.31 27.38
CA GLY A 92 -1.65 -39.38 28.35
C GLY A 92 -0.35 -40.17 28.18
N TYR A 93 0.68 -39.57 27.58
CA TYR A 93 1.94 -40.24 27.29
C TYR A 93 2.65 -40.62 28.60
N ILE A 94 2.96 -41.91 28.74
CA ILE A 94 3.62 -42.54 29.90
C ILE A 94 4.72 -43.43 29.33
N GLY A 95 5.93 -43.36 29.90
CA GLY A 95 7.02 -44.25 29.50
C GLY A 95 6.75 -45.70 29.89
N ASP A 96 7.33 -46.66 29.17
CA ASP A 96 7.10 -48.10 29.38
C ASP A 96 7.42 -48.58 30.83
N ASP A 97 8.27 -47.84 31.56
CA ASP A 97 8.68 -48.14 32.95
C ASP A 97 8.05 -47.20 34.01
N GLU A 98 7.06 -46.38 33.66
CA GLU A 98 6.47 -45.39 34.57
C GLU A 98 5.11 -45.81 35.15
N ILE A 99 4.88 -45.55 36.45
CA ILE A 99 3.65 -45.88 37.16
C ILE A 99 2.99 -44.58 37.69
N VAL A 100 1.75 -44.32 37.27
CA VAL A 100 0.97 -43.16 37.74
C VAL A 100 0.23 -43.49 39.03
N LEU A 101 0.61 -42.81 40.12
CA LEU A 101 -0.08 -42.89 41.41
C LEU A 101 -1.22 -41.87 41.46
N MET A 102 -2.46 -42.34 41.34
CA MET A 102 -3.64 -41.49 41.60
C MET A 102 -3.97 -41.52 43.10
N PRO A 103 -4.03 -40.37 43.79
CA PRO A 103 -4.44 -40.33 45.19
C PRO A 103 -5.90 -40.77 45.33
N LYS A 104 -6.15 -41.67 46.27
CA LYS A 104 -7.49 -42.16 46.60
C LYS A 104 -8.28 -41.02 47.27
N LYS A 105 -9.50 -40.77 46.75
CA LYS A 105 -10.46 -39.77 47.27
C LYS A 105 -10.64 -39.84 48.78
#